data_AF-A0AA90EX90-F1
#
_entry.id   AF-A0AA90EX90-F1
#
_cell.length_a   1.000
_cell.length_b   1.000
_cell.length_c   1.000
_cell.angle_alpha   90.00
_cell.angle_beta   90.00
_cell.angle_gamma   90.00
#
_symmetry.space_group_name_H-M   'P 1'
#
loop_
_entity.id
_entity.type
_entity.pdbx_description
1 polymer ?
#
loop_
_entity_poly.entity_id
_entity_poly.type
_entity_poly.pdbx_seq_one_letter_code
_entity_poly.pdbx_strand_id
1 'polypeptide(L)'
;MRNPISVYFSLALAMAIVGSSVVVGKLMVETIPVFLSSGIRFFIAAAVLMILLFWIEKGFPALSKKDVFVLLLQSFTGVFLFSVCMLYGVKLTTGMESGIITSTTPMAVGVLAFFLLKEKIEKRLAAGIVLAVIGVLAINRPGLLDWSYVLYYALIVTVLAFYLWYNGVTKVPAGVSGIFTSVLPVSAVVLSGIILKEQFTVAHFTEVLFVLAGVFASIPKN
;
A
#
# COMPACT_ATOMS: atom_id res chain seq x y z
N MET A 1 7.83 14.37 -24.39
CA MET A 1 6.77 13.36 -24.12
C MET A 1 7.45 12.13 -23.54
N ARG A 2 6.92 11.50 -22.47
CA ARG A 2 7.47 10.24 -21.92
C ARG A 2 6.82 9.06 -22.64
N ASN A 3 7.59 8.01 -22.94
CA ASN A 3 7.13 6.82 -23.66
C ASN A 3 5.97 6.12 -22.88
N PRO A 4 4.81 5.80 -23.49
CA PRO A 4 3.69 5.16 -22.80
C PRO A 4 4.06 3.81 -22.15
N ILE A 5 4.96 3.04 -22.75
CA ILE A 5 5.45 1.77 -22.18
C ILE A 5 6.09 2.00 -20.80
N SER A 6 6.83 3.10 -20.63
CA SER A 6 7.44 3.47 -19.35
C SER A 6 6.39 3.86 -18.29
N VAL A 7 5.23 4.38 -18.70
CA VAL A 7 4.13 4.72 -17.78
C VAL A 7 3.44 3.45 -17.28
N TYR A 8 3.11 2.51 -18.18
CA TYR A 8 2.53 1.22 -17.81
C TYR A 8 3.50 0.36 -16.96
N PHE A 9 4.79 0.35 -17.30
CA PHE A 9 5.81 -0.30 -16.47
C PHE A 9 5.91 0.32 -15.07
N SER A 10 5.84 1.65 -14.95
CA SER A 10 5.83 2.34 -13.65
C SER A 10 4.62 1.95 -12.78
N LEU A 11 3.43 1.82 -13.39
CA LEU A 11 2.20 1.41 -12.69
C LEU A 11 2.26 -0.06 -12.24
N ALA A 12 2.69 -0.96 -13.12
CA ALA A 12 2.86 -2.38 -12.81
C ALA A 12 3.94 -2.60 -11.74
N LEU A 13 5.09 -1.94 -11.85
CA LEU A 13 6.18 -2.04 -10.86
C LEU A 13 5.76 -1.49 -9.50
N ALA A 14 5.06 -0.35 -9.46
CA ALA A 14 4.52 0.20 -8.22
C ALA A 14 3.62 -0.83 -7.50
N MET A 15 2.66 -1.42 -8.22
CA MET A 15 1.71 -2.36 -7.61
C MET A 15 2.36 -3.72 -7.29
N ALA A 16 3.34 -4.17 -8.06
CA ALA A 16 4.16 -5.33 -7.72
C ALA A 16 4.91 -5.12 -6.38
N ILE A 17 5.44 -3.92 -6.13
CA ILE A 17 6.09 -3.51 -4.88
C ILE A 17 5.07 -3.36 -3.72
N VAL A 18 3.83 -2.93 -3.99
CA VAL A 18 2.80 -2.94 -2.93
C VAL A 18 2.42 -4.38 -2.56
N GLY A 19 2.35 -5.32 -3.52
CA GLY A 19 2.04 -6.72 -3.24
C GLY A 19 3.15 -7.46 -2.49
N SER A 20 4.43 -7.15 -2.73
CA SER A 20 5.55 -7.69 -1.92
C SER A 20 5.46 -7.31 -0.45
N SER A 21 4.74 -6.22 -0.13
CA SER A 21 4.50 -5.83 1.26
C SER A 21 3.68 -6.86 2.04
N VAL A 22 2.80 -7.65 1.42
CA VAL A 22 2.05 -8.70 2.13
C VAL A 22 3.02 -9.71 2.76
N VAL A 23 4.04 -10.14 2.01
CA VAL A 23 5.09 -11.08 2.46
C VAL A 23 5.96 -10.47 3.56
N VAL A 24 6.50 -9.27 3.32
CA VAL A 24 7.35 -8.59 4.31
C VAL A 24 6.55 -8.20 5.55
N GLY A 25 5.25 -7.93 5.40
CA GLY A 25 4.29 -7.65 6.45
C GLY A 25 4.12 -8.83 7.39
N LYS A 26 3.94 -10.05 6.84
CA LYS A 26 3.86 -11.28 7.62
C LYS A 26 5.05 -11.43 8.57
N LEU A 27 6.27 -11.37 8.02
CA LEU A 27 7.53 -11.46 8.78
C LEU A 27 7.67 -10.34 9.82
N MET A 28 7.30 -9.11 9.46
CA MET A 28 7.42 -7.93 10.35
C MET A 28 6.44 -7.94 11.53
N VAL A 29 5.20 -8.43 11.35
CA VAL A 29 4.17 -8.39 12.42
C VAL A 29 4.29 -9.52 13.44
N GLU A 30 5.15 -10.50 13.19
CA GLU A 30 5.54 -11.53 14.17
C GLU A 30 6.41 -10.92 15.29
N THR A 31 7.35 -10.03 14.94
CA THR A 31 8.35 -9.45 15.87
C THR A 31 8.10 -7.98 16.25
N ILE A 32 7.48 -7.17 15.37
CA ILE A 32 7.19 -5.74 15.60
C ILE A 32 5.68 -5.46 15.55
N PRO A 33 5.04 -5.14 16.70
CA PRO A 33 3.63 -4.80 16.75
C PRO A 33 3.21 -3.65 15.80
N VAL A 34 2.04 -3.84 15.17
CA VAL A 34 1.54 -3.10 14.00
C VAL A 34 1.59 -1.57 14.12
N PHE A 35 1.27 -1.01 15.29
CA PHE A 35 1.27 0.44 15.49
C PHE A 35 2.68 1.03 15.55
N LEU A 36 3.67 0.29 16.07
CA LEU A 36 5.06 0.74 16.10
C LEU A 36 5.67 0.73 14.69
N SER A 37 5.56 -0.40 13.99
CA SER A 37 6.06 -0.53 12.61
C SER A 37 5.38 0.48 11.68
N SER A 38 4.06 0.65 11.78
CA SER A 38 3.34 1.68 11.02
C SER A 38 3.77 3.11 11.37
N GLY A 39 3.92 3.44 12.65
CA GLY A 39 4.32 4.77 13.11
C GLY A 39 5.71 5.16 12.61
N ILE A 40 6.71 4.30 12.79
CA ILE A 40 8.08 4.52 12.31
C ILE A 40 8.11 4.59 10.78
N ARG A 41 7.41 3.67 10.08
CA ARG A 41 7.30 3.68 8.62
C ARG A 41 6.79 5.01 8.08
N PHE A 42 5.67 5.49 8.61
CA PHE A 42 5.06 6.74 8.15
C PHE A 42 5.90 7.97 8.52
N PHE A 43 6.58 7.97 9.67
CA PHE A 43 7.51 9.05 10.03
C PHE A 43 8.70 9.14 9.05
N ILE A 44 9.35 8.02 8.75
CA ILE A 44 10.47 7.97 7.79
C ILE A 44 9.99 8.36 6.38
N ALA A 45 8.85 7.81 5.93
CA ALA A 45 8.29 8.15 4.62
C ALA A 45 7.93 9.65 4.51
N ALA A 46 7.33 10.23 5.55
CA ALA A 46 7.01 11.66 5.59
C ALA A 46 8.27 12.54 5.57
N ALA A 47 9.32 12.17 6.32
CA ALA A 47 10.59 12.91 6.31
C ALA A 47 11.26 12.88 4.92
N VAL A 48 11.34 11.70 4.29
CA VAL A 48 11.93 11.57 2.94
C VAL A 48 11.10 12.31 1.89
N LEU A 49 9.77 12.19 1.91
CA LEU A 49 8.89 12.91 0.97
C LEU A 49 8.94 14.43 1.18
N MET A 50 9.11 14.91 2.42
CA MET A 50 9.28 16.34 2.70
C MET A 50 10.62 16.88 2.19
N ILE A 51 11.71 16.13 2.31
CA ILE A 51 13.00 16.49 1.70
C ILE A 51 12.84 16.57 0.17
N LEU A 52 12.24 15.55 -0.46
CA LEU A 52 12.00 15.52 -1.90
C LEU A 52 11.10 16.67 -2.38
N LEU A 53 10.06 17.04 -1.62
CA LEU A 53 9.22 18.20 -1.88
C LEU A 53 10.04 19.49 -1.93
N PHE A 54 10.85 19.77 -0.90
CA PHE A 54 11.68 20.97 -0.87
C PHE A 54 12.80 20.97 -1.92
N TRP A 55 13.29 19.81 -2.35
CA TRP A 55 14.38 19.71 -3.34
C TRP A 55 13.88 19.75 -4.80
N ILE A 56 12.74 19.11 -5.09
CA ILE A 56 12.21 18.97 -6.46
C ILE A 56 11.17 20.06 -6.74
N GLU A 57 10.21 20.24 -5.83
CA GLU A 57 9.06 21.16 -6.00
C GLU A 57 9.31 22.53 -5.35
N LYS A 58 10.44 22.68 -4.64
CA LYS A 58 10.97 23.92 -4.03
C LYS A 58 10.13 24.54 -2.91
N GLY A 59 9.10 23.84 -2.43
CA GLY A 59 8.27 24.27 -1.31
C GLY A 59 6.91 23.58 -1.29
N PHE A 60 6.05 23.99 -0.36
CA PHE A 60 4.66 23.57 -0.37
C PHE A 60 3.85 24.34 -1.43
N PRO A 61 3.02 23.68 -2.25
CA PRO A 61 2.03 24.37 -3.07
C PRO A 61 0.97 25.05 -2.19
N ALA A 62 0.29 26.07 -2.75
CA ALA A 62 -0.78 26.79 -2.08
C ALA A 62 -2.08 25.94 -1.97
N LEU A 63 -2.14 25.05 -0.98
CA LEU A 63 -3.29 24.18 -0.73
C LEU A 63 -4.48 24.95 -0.13
N SER A 64 -5.69 24.72 -0.64
CA SER A 64 -6.90 25.22 -0.01
C SER A 64 -7.30 24.37 1.21
N LYS A 65 -8.18 24.93 2.05
CA LYS A 65 -8.76 24.19 3.20
C LYS A 65 -9.52 22.92 2.79
N LYS A 66 -10.00 22.83 1.55
CA LYS A 66 -10.64 21.62 1.01
C LYS A 66 -9.59 20.55 0.68
N ASP A 67 -8.49 20.95 0.02
CA ASP A 67 -7.43 20.02 -0.40
C ASP A 67 -6.75 19.41 0.82
N VAL A 68 -6.45 20.22 1.84
CA VAL A 68 -5.93 19.73 3.13
C VAL A 68 -6.89 18.74 3.79
N PHE A 69 -8.21 18.99 3.76
CA PHE A 69 -9.19 18.06 4.31
C PHE A 69 -9.27 16.75 3.54
N VAL A 70 -9.24 16.79 2.20
CA VAL A 70 -9.22 15.60 1.33
C VAL A 70 -7.95 14.79 1.56
N LEU A 71 -6.78 15.44 1.60
CA LEU A 71 -5.48 14.80 1.86
C LEU A 71 -5.43 14.16 3.25
N LEU A 72 -6.00 14.80 4.28
CA LEU A 72 -6.12 14.23 5.62
C LEU A 72 -7.04 13.00 5.64
N LEU A 73 -8.21 13.07 5.00
CA LEU A 73 -9.15 11.95 4.92
C LEU A 73 -8.56 10.77 4.15
N GLN A 74 -7.93 11.03 3.00
CA GLN A 74 -7.21 10.03 2.18
C GLN A 74 -6.07 9.37 2.96
N SER A 75 -5.24 10.17 3.64
CA SER A 75 -4.13 9.67 4.46
C SER A 75 -4.64 8.87 5.66
N PHE A 76 -5.79 9.23 6.22
CA PHE A 76 -6.37 8.48 7.32
C PHE A 76 -7.00 7.15 6.85
N THR A 77 -7.87 7.14 5.84
CA THR A 77 -8.60 5.93 5.44
C THR A 77 -7.78 5.05 4.51
N GLY A 78 -7.35 5.58 3.37
CA GLY A 78 -6.67 4.84 2.30
C GLY A 78 -5.20 4.52 2.57
N VAL A 79 -4.56 5.18 3.55
CA VAL A 79 -3.16 4.92 3.92
C VAL A 79 -3.04 4.36 5.33
N PHE A 80 -3.41 5.10 6.37
CA PHE A 80 -3.24 4.65 7.77
C PHE A 80 -4.16 3.46 8.12
N LEU A 81 -5.48 3.64 8.06
CA LEU A 81 -6.46 2.63 8.48
C LEU A 81 -6.35 1.37 7.62
N PHE A 82 -6.29 1.51 6.30
CA PHE A 82 -6.01 0.41 5.38
C PHE A 82 -4.75 -0.38 5.78
N SER A 83 -3.63 0.30 6.07
CA SER A 83 -2.40 -0.39 6.45
C SER A 83 -2.51 -1.11 7.79
N VAL A 84 -3.16 -0.51 8.79
CA VAL A 84 -3.35 -1.14 10.10
C VAL A 84 -4.25 -2.37 9.96
N CYS A 85 -5.39 -2.26 9.29
CA CYS A 85 -6.30 -3.38 9.05
C CYS A 85 -5.65 -4.49 8.21
N MET A 86 -4.88 -4.14 7.18
CA MET A 86 -4.12 -5.11 6.37
C MET A 86 -3.07 -5.85 7.20
N LEU A 87 -2.22 -5.13 7.95
CA LEU A 87 -1.19 -5.75 8.79
C LEU A 87 -1.76 -6.65 9.91
N TYR A 88 -2.91 -6.29 10.48
CA TYR A 88 -3.64 -7.18 11.40
C TYR A 88 -4.26 -8.39 10.68
N GLY A 89 -4.78 -8.22 9.45
CA GLY A 89 -5.29 -9.33 8.63
C GLY A 89 -4.21 -10.34 8.27
N VAL A 90 -3.06 -9.87 7.76
CA VAL A 90 -1.89 -10.71 7.43
C VAL A 90 -1.33 -11.41 8.69
N LYS A 91 -1.49 -10.84 9.88
CA LYS A 91 -1.13 -11.54 11.13
C LYS A 91 -2.02 -12.76 11.39
N LEU A 92 -3.30 -12.73 10.98
CA LEU A 92 -4.32 -13.74 11.28
C LEU A 92 -4.51 -14.80 10.18
N THR A 93 -4.04 -14.55 8.95
CA THR A 93 -4.24 -15.43 7.77
C THR A 93 -2.91 -15.65 7.01
N THR A 94 -2.84 -16.53 6.00
CA THR A 94 -1.61 -16.73 5.20
C THR A 94 -1.28 -15.55 4.27
N GLY A 95 -0.06 -15.51 3.73
CA GLY A 95 0.33 -14.53 2.72
C GLY A 95 -0.50 -14.65 1.44
N MET A 96 -0.75 -15.88 0.97
CA MET A 96 -1.63 -16.11 -0.18
C MET A 96 -3.09 -15.74 0.09
N GLU A 97 -3.68 -16.13 1.23
CA GLU A 97 -5.06 -15.73 1.59
C GLU A 97 -5.21 -14.21 1.69
N SER A 98 -4.18 -13.52 2.20
CA SER A 98 -4.14 -12.06 2.23
C SER A 98 -4.14 -11.44 0.82
N GLY A 99 -3.45 -12.07 -0.14
CA GLY A 99 -3.51 -11.74 -1.56
C GLY A 99 -4.92 -11.90 -2.14
N ILE A 100 -5.54 -13.06 -1.94
CA ILE A 100 -6.91 -13.35 -2.41
C ILE A 100 -7.93 -12.37 -1.81
N ILE A 101 -7.82 -12.04 -0.52
CA ILE A 101 -8.69 -11.05 0.12
C ILE A 101 -8.47 -9.67 -0.51
N THR A 102 -7.22 -9.28 -0.80
CA THR A 102 -6.93 -7.98 -1.43
C THR A 102 -7.29 -7.91 -2.92
N SER A 103 -7.43 -9.02 -3.66
CA SER A 103 -7.97 -8.98 -5.03
C SER A 103 -9.47 -8.66 -5.10
N THR A 104 -10.20 -8.74 -3.98
CA THR A 104 -11.57 -8.22 -3.89
C THR A 104 -11.64 -6.69 -3.79
N THR A 105 -10.53 -6.00 -3.48
CA THR A 105 -10.48 -4.54 -3.25
C THR A 105 -11.04 -3.72 -4.42
N PRO A 106 -10.74 -4.01 -5.71
CA PRO A 106 -11.32 -3.26 -6.83
C PRO A 106 -12.85 -3.37 -6.91
N MET A 107 -13.42 -4.53 -6.56
CA MET A 107 -14.87 -4.72 -6.48
C MET A 107 -15.47 -3.91 -5.33
N ALA A 108 -14.83 -3.96 -4.15
CA ALA A 108 -15.24 -3.15 -3.00
C ALA A 108 -15.15 -1.65 -3.30
N VAL A 109 -14.10 -1.18 -3.99
CA VAL A 109 -13.97 0.21 -4.44
C VAL A 109 -15.08 0.60 -5.42
N GLY A 110 -15.41 -0.27 -6.39
CA GLY A 110 -16.52 -0.02 -7.32
C GLY A 110 -17.88 0.12 -6.63
N VAL A 111 -18.18 -0.75 -5.66
CA VAL A 111 -19.42 -0.69 -4.87
C VAL A 111 -19.42 0.50 -3.91
N LEU A 112 -18.31 0.79 -3.22
CA LEU A 112 -18.25 1.88 -2.24
C LEU A 112 -18.22 3.27 -2.90
N ALA A 113 -17.71 3.40 -4.12
CA ALA A 113 -17.79 4.62 -4.92
C ALA A 113 -19.25 5.07 -5.20
N PHE A 114 -20.20 4.12 -5.21
CA PHE A 114 -21.63 4.38 -5.34
C PHE A 114 -22.28 4.87 -4.02
N PHE A 115 -21.68 4.62 -2.85
CA PHE A 115 -22.33 4.84 -1.54
C PHE A 115 -21.66 5.85 -0.57
N LEU A 116 -20.32 6.00 -0.53
CA LEU A 116 -19.63 6.35 0.74
C LEU A 116 -19.26 7.84 1.01
N LEU A 117 -19.76 8.81 0.24
CA LEU A 117 -19.14 10.15 0.12
C LEU A 117 -19.31 11.17 1.30
N LYS A 118 -19.40 10.78 2.59
CA LYS A 118 -19.68 11.71 3.73
C LYS A 118 -19.01 11.41 5.12
N GLU A 119 -17.89 12.08 5.42
CA GLU A 119 -17.43 12.56 6.78
C GLU A 119 -17.02 11.48 7.85
N LYS A 120 -16.42 11.70 9.06
CA LYS A 120 -15.39 12.64 9.66
C LYS A 120 -14.79 12.03 10.97
N ILE A 121 -13.57 12.41 11.42
CA ILE A 121 -12.85 11.81 12.61
C ILE A 121 -12.12 12.85 13.53
N GLU A 122 -11.83 12.47 14.80
CA GLU A 122 -11.46 13.33 15.96
C GLU A 122 -9.97 13.27 16.42
N LYS A 123 -9.50 14.31 17.13
CA LYS A 123 -8.13 14.51 17.66
C LYS A 123 -7.61 13.42 18.62
N ARG A 124 -8.47 12.73 19.38
CA ARG A 124 -8.03 11.76 20.42
C ARG A 124 -7.16 10.64 19.86
N LEU A 125 -7.37 10.26 18.60
CA LEU A 125 -6.67 9.18 17.92
C LEU A 125 -5.16 9.44 17.76
N ALA A 126 -4.75 10.70 17.58
CA ALA A 126 -3.34 11.07 17.44
C ALA A 126 -2.53 10.78 18.73
N ALA A 127 -3.12 11.05 19.90
CA ALA A 127 -2.48 10.77 21.19
C ALA A 127 -2.37 9.25 21.44
N GLY A 128 -3.39 8.47 21.06
CA GLY A 128 -3.38 7.01 21.16
C GLY A 128 -2.24 6.37 20.34
N ILE A 129 -1.97 6.87 19.13
CA ILE A 129 -0.88 6.39 18.28
C ILE A 129 0.49 6.62 18.95
N VAL A 130 0.73 7.81 19.53
CA VAL A 130 2.00 8.13 20.21
C VAL A 130 2.24 7.24 21.43
N LEU A 131 1.20 7.03 22.25
CA LEU A 131 1.30 6.15 23.43
C LEU A 131 1.53 4.68 23.04
N ALA A 132 0.88 4.20 21.98
CA ALA A 132 1.09 2.84 21.47
C ALA A 132 2.53 2.61 20.96
N VAL A 133 3.12 3.60 20.28
CA VAL A 133 4.53 3.55 19.84
C VAL A 133 5.49 3.40 21.03
N ILE A 134 5.30 4.19 22.09
CA ILE A 134 6.15 4.16 23.28
C ILE A 134 6.02 2.83 24.04
N GLY A 135 4.79 2.38 24.30
CA GLY A 135 4.54 1.15 25.06
C GLY A 135 5.11 -0.11 24.40
N VAL A 136 5.12 -0.18 23.08
CA VAL A 136 5.68 -1.33 22.35
C VAL A 136 7.21 -1.39 22.44
N LEU A 137 7.89 -0.24 22.30
CA LEU A 137 9.35 -0.12 22.37
C LEU A 137 9.92 -0.48 23.75
N ALA A 138 9.13 -0.29 24.82
CA ALA A 138 9.53 -0.66 26.17
C ALA A 138 9.57 -2.18 26.41
N ILE A 139 8.80 -2.95 25.62
CA ILE A 139 8.55 -4.39 25.86
C ILE A 139 9.29 -5.27 24.84
N ASN A 140 9.41 -4.84 23.58
CA ASN A 140 9.93 -5.68 22.49
C ASN A 140 11.35 -5.25 22.09
N ARG A 141 12.24 -6.21 21.84
CA ARG A 141 13.62 -6.01 21.37
C ARG A 141 13.80 -6.60 19.95
N PRO A 142 13.25 -5.97 18.91
CA PRO A 142 13.43 -6.42 17.53
C PRO A 142 14.91 -6.37 17.10
N GLY A 143 15.32 -7.39 16.35
CA GLY A 143 16.66 -7.55 15.82
C GLY A 143 16.91 -6.77 14.54
N LEU A 144 18.15 -6.81 14.04
CA LEU A 144 18.57 -6.01 12.88
C LEU A 144 17.79 -6.35 11.59
N LEU A 145 17.37 -7.61 11.43
CA LEU A 145 16.54 -8.05 10.31
C LEU A 145 15.12 -7.46 10.38
N ASP A 146 14.52 -7.41 11.56
CA ASP A 146 13.18 -6.84 11.76
C ASP A 146 13.16 -5.34 11.39
N TRP A 147 14.19 -4.60 11.79
CA TRP A 147 14.39 -3.21 11.39
C TRP A 147 14.60 -3.04 9.88
N SER A 148 15.23 -4.00 9.22
CA SER A 148 15.36 -4.00 7.75
C SER A 148 14.00 -4.10 7.04
N TYR A 149 13.05 -4.86 7.61
CA TYR A 149 11.69 -4.94 7.09
C TYR A 149 10.94 -3.61 7.23
N VAL A 150 11.07 -2.92 8.38
CA VAL A 150 10.50 -1.58 8.59
C VAL A 150 11.09 -0.55 7.61
N LEU A 151 12.40 -0.60 7.35
CA LEU A 151 13.09 0.29 6.40
C LEU A 151 12.69 0.00 4.95
N TYR A 152 12.58 -1.28 4.55
CA TYR A 152 12.03 -1.67 3.24
C TYR A 152 10.60 -1.15 3.07
N TYR A 153 9.77 -1.30 4.11
CA TYR A 153 8.41 -0.77 4.11
C TYR A 153 8.35 0.75 3.97
N ALA A 154 9.26 1.49 4.60
CA ALA A 154 9.31 2.94 4.49
C ALA A 154 9.77 3.38 3.10
N LEU A 155 10.94 2.93 2.66
CA LEU A 155 11.61 3.45 1.48
C LEU A 155 11.08 2.84 0.17
N ILE A 156 10.79 1.55 0.16
CA ILE A 156 10.42 0.82 -1.06
C ILE A 156 8.89 0.76 -1.20
N VAL A 157 8.19 0.22 -0.20
CA VAL A 157 6.72 0.07 -0.24
C VAL A 157 6.00 1.42 -0.13
N THR A 158 6.49 2.35 0.69
CA THR A 158 5.78 3.63 0.92
C THR A 158 6.32 4.75 0.03
N VAL A 159 7.61 5.07 0.05
CA VAL A 159 8.14 6.19 -0.78
C VAL A 159 8.21 5.82 -2.26
N LEU A 160 8.96 4.78 -2.64
CA LEU A 160 9.19 4.46 -4.06
C LEU A 160 7.90 4.05 -4.79
N ALA A 161 7.10 3.15 -4.23
CA ALA A 161 5.86 2.71 -4.89
C ALA A 161 4.86 3.85 -5.06
N PHE A 162 4.68 4.73 -4.06
CA PHE A 162 3.77 5.88 -4.19
C PHE A 162 4.31 6.90 -5.20
N TYR A 163 5.63 7.14 -5.24
CA TYR A 163 6.24 8.01 -6.25
C TYR A 163 6.05 7.47 -7.68
N LEU A 164 6.27 6.17 -7.90
CA LEU A 164 6.03 5.49 -9.18
C LEU A 164 4.53 5.49 -9.55
N TRP A 165 3.65 5.28 -8.58
CA TRP A 165 2.20 5.26 -8.76
C TRP A 165 1.66 6.65 -9.13
N TYR A 166 1.96 7.69 -8.37
CA TYR A 166 1.51 9.05 -8.69
C TYR A 166 2.13 9.58 -9.99
N ASN A 167 3.35 9.17 -10.34
CA ASN A 167 3.90 9.41 -11.67
C ASN A 167 3.14 8.68 -12.78
N GLY A 168 2.56 7.51 -12.53
CA GLY A 168 1.73 6.79 -13.49
C GLY A 168 0.32 7.36 -13.62
N VAL A 169 -0.40 7.49 -12.50
CA VAL A 169 -1.82 7.88 -12.43
C VAL A 169 -2.11 9.27 -13.02
N THR A 170 -1.13 10.18 -12.96
CA THR A 170 -1.21 11.52 -13.54
C THR A 170 -1.09 11.55 -15.07
N LYS A 171 -0.87 10.40 -15.72
CA LYS A 171 -0.54 10.28 -17.15
C LYS A 171 -1.44 9.30 -17.91
N VAL A 172 -2.41 8.66 -17.25
CA VAL A 172 -3.41 7.75 -17.84
C VAL A 172 -4.78 7.97 -17.20
N PRO A 173 -5.90 7.58 -17.85
CA PRO A 173 -7.22 7.65 -17.22
C PRO A 173 -7.31 6.88 -15.89
N ALA A 174 -8.20 7.31 -15.00
CA ALA A 174 -8.43 6.67 -13.70
C ALA A 174 -8.85 5.18 -13.83
N GLY A 175 -9.66 4.85 -14.85
CA GLY A 175 -9.96 3.46 -15.20
C GLY A 175 -8.70 2.68 -15.57
N VAL A 176 -7.88 3.21 -16.49
CA VAL A 176 -6.66 2.54 -16.98
C VAL A 176 -5.65 2.29 -15.85
N SER A 177 -5.45 3.25 -14.95
CA SER A 177 -4.59 3.06 -13.78
C SER A 177 -5.21 2.09 -12.77
N GLY A 178 -6.52 2.16 -12.51
CA GLY A 178 -7.23 1.24 -11.62
C GLY A 178 -6.99 -0.24 -11.94
N ILE A 179 -6.88 -0.60 -13.21
CA ILE A 179 -6.54 -1.96 -13.68
C ILE A 179 -5.23 -2.47 -13.05
N PHE A 180 -4.18 -1.65 -13.04
CA PHE A 180 -2.86 -2.06 -12.56
C PHE A 180 -2.84 -2.34 -11.05
N THR A 181 -3.84 -1.91 -10.28
CA THR A 181 -3.97 -2.30 -8.87
C THR A 181 -4.08 -3.81 -8.70
N SER A 182 -4.60 -4.53 -9.69
CA SER A 182 -4.72 -5.99 -9.66
C SER A 182 -3.37 -6.72 -9.83
N VAL A 183 -2.28 -6.03 -10.15
CA VAL A 183 -0.93 -6.61 -10.08
C VAL A 183 -0.50 -6.88 -8.63
N LEU A 184 -1.06 -6.15 -7.65
CA LEU A 184 -0.79 -6.29 -6.21
C LEU A 184 -1.09 -7.70 -5.68
N PRO A 185 -2.32 -8.25 -5.79
CA PRO A 185 -2.61 -9.60 -5.28
C PRO A 185 -1.79 -10.68 -6.01
N VAL A 186 -1.58 -10.54 -7.32
CA VAL A 186 -0.77 -11.50 -8.10
C VAL A 186 0.68 -11.54 -7.59
N SER A 187 1.32 -10.39 -7.35
CA SER A 187 2.68 -10.39 -6.79
C SER A 187 2.69 -10.84 -5.33
N ALA A 188 1.67 -10.53 -4.53
CA ALA A 188 1.54 -11.02 -3.15
C ALA A 188 1.47 -12.55 -3.09
N VAL A 189 0.61 -13.19 -3.88
CA VAL A 189 0.45 -14.66 -3.95
C VAL A 189 1.73 -15.33 -4.46
N VAL A 190 2.29 -14.85 -5.57
CA VAL A 190 3.52 -15.40 -6.16
C VAL A 190 4.72 -15.28 -5.19
N LEU A 191 4.90 -14.12 -4.56
CA LEU A 191 6.00 -13.93 -3.61
C LEU A 191 5.78 -14.69 -2.30
N SER A 192 4.54 -14.94 -1.87
CA SER A 192 4.26 -15.76 -0.68
C SER A 192 4.70 -17.21 -0.90
N GLY A 193 4.33 -17.83 -2.03
CA GLY A 193 4.79 -19.19 -2.34
C GLY A 193 6.30 -19.30 -2.59
N ILE A 194 6.97 -18.25 -3.07
CA ILE A 194 8.44 -18.25 -3.28
C ILE A 194 9.21 -18.01 -1.96
N ILE A 195 8.81 -17.02 -1.17
CA ILE A 195 9.60 -16.52 -0.02
C ILE A 195 9.17 -17.20 1.28
N LEU A 196 7.86 -17.27 1.54
CA LEU A 196 7.29 -17.92 2.74
C LEU A 196 7.14 -19.44 2.56
N LYS A 197 7.28 -19.95 1.33
CA LYS A 197 7.14 -21.37 0.94
C LYS A 197 5.75 -21.95 1.25
N GLU A 198 4.73 -21.10 1.26
CA GLU A 198 3.34 -21.54 1.43
C GLU A 198 2.88 -22.37 0.20
N GLN A 199 2.00 -23.36 0.41
CA GLN A 199 1.61 -24.28 -0.67
C GLN A 199 0.53 -23.70 -1.59
N PHE A 200 0.82 -23.64 -2.90
CA PHE A 200 -0.17 -23.23 -3.90
C PHE A 200 -1.33 -24.23 -3.99
N THR A 201 -2.56 -23.74 -3.85
CA THR A 201 -3.78 -24.51 -4.16
C THR A 201 -4.26 -24.19 -5.59
N VAL A 202 -5.15 -25.03 -6.14
CA VAL A 202 -5.75 -24.80 -7.47
C VAL A 202 -6.49 -23.45 -7.54
N ALA A 203 -7.06 -22.98 -6.42
CA ALA A 203 -7.76 -21.70 -6.35
C ALA A 203 -6.85 -20.50 -6.68
N HIS A 204 -5.57 -20.56 -6.29
CA HIS A 204 -4.61 -19.47 -6.49
C HIS A 204 -4.26 -19.33 -7.99
N PHE A 205 -4.18 -20.45 -8.72
CA PHE A 205 -3.99 -20.43 -10.17
C PHE A 205 -5.20 -19.85 -10.91
N THR A 206 -6.42 -20.19 -10.47
CA THR A 206 -7.64 -19.59 -11.05
C THR A 206 -7.74 -18.10 -10.77
N GLU A 207 -7.37 -17.63 -9.58
CA GLU A 207 -7.35 -16.21 -9.24
C GLU A 207 -6.39 -15.43 -10.15
N VAL A 208 -5.13 -15.86 -10.25
CA VAL A 208 -4.11 -15.21 -11.09
C VAL A 208 -4.55 -15.17 -12.56
N LEU A 209 -5.21 -16.23 -13.07
CA LEU A 209 -5.81 -16.25 -14.41
C LEU A 209 -6.92 -15.21 -14.59
N PHE A 210 -7.89 -15.14 -13.67
CA PHE A 210 -8.98 -14.16 -13.76
C PHE A 210 -8.47 -12.71 -13.63
N VAL A 211 -7.50 -12.47 -12.76
CA VAL A 211 -6.88 -11.16 -12.61
C VAL A 211 -6.14 -10.74 -13.88
N LEU A 212 -5.27 -11.60 -14.43
CA LEU A 212 -4.55 -11.30 -15.67
C LEU A 212 -5.52 -11.11 -16.87
N ALA A 213 -6.57 -11.93 -16.96
CA ALA A 213 -7.62 -11.76 -17.97
C ALA A 213 -8.34 -10.40 -17.82
N GLY A 214 -8.65 -10.00 -16.57
CA GLY A 214 -9.20 -8.68 -16.26
C GLY A 214 -8.29 -7.53 -16.71
N VAL A 215 -6.97 -7.65 -16.52
CA VAL A 215 -5.98 -6.68 -17.02
C VAL A 215 -6.01 -6.63 -18.56
N PHE A 216 -5.88 -7.77 -19.24
CA PHE A 216 -5.84 -7.80 -20.70
C PHE A 216 -7.15 -7.33 -21.36
N ALA A 217 -8.30 -7.55 -20.73
CA ALA A 217 -9.60 -7.13 -21.24
C ALA A 217 -9.85 -5.61 -21.16
N SER A 218 -9.07 -4.89 -20.34
CA SER A 218 -9.32 -3.49 -19.98
C SER A 218 -8.22 -2.52 -20.42
N ILE A 219 -7.08 -3.02 -20.92
CA ILE A 219 -6.15 -2.22 -21.73
C ILE A 219 -6.90 -1.70 -22.97
N PRO A 220 -6.91 -0.38 -23.25
CA PRO A 220 -7.57 0.15 -24.44
C PRO A 220 -6.98 -0.44 -25.72
N LYS A 221 -7.86 -0.97 -26.58
CA LYS A 221 -7.57 -1.17 -28.00
C LYS A 221 -7.82 0.16 -28.70
N ASN A 222 -6.88 0.57 -29.54
CA ASN A 222 -6.90 1.85 -30.27
C ASN A 222 -8.17 2.02 -31.13
#